data_AF-A0A921U029-F1
#
_entry.id   AF-A0A921U029-F1
#
_cell.length_a   1.000
_cell.length_b   1.000
_cell.length_c   1.000
_cell.angle_alpha   90.00
_cell.angle_beta   90.00
_cell.angle_gamma   90.00
#
_symmetry.space_group_name_H-M   'P 1'
#
loop_
_entity.id
_entity.type
_entity.pdbx_description
1 polymer ?
#
loop_
_entity_poly.entity_id
_entity_poly.type
_entity_poly.pdbx_seq_one_letter_code
_entity_poly.pdbx_strand_id
1 'polypeptide(L)' 'MECLFQPNEFLNDQVINAYITLLRAQDHLKLRACGKVLLKNSLISSILKRDDDDKIKIVDLYPTHDKNEIRTIEK' A
#
# COMPACT_ATOMS: atom_id res chain seq x y z
N MET A 1 -2.39 9.49 -13.94
CA MET A 1 -2.60 10.05 -12.58
C MET A 1 -4.05 10.45 -12.33
N GLU A 2 -4.94 10.33 -13.31
CA GLU A 2 -6.35 10.70 -13.18
C GLU A 2 -7.08 9.90 -12.09
N CYS A 3 -6.69 8.63 -11.88
CA CYS A 3 -7.22 7.78 -10.81
C CYS A 3 -6.95 8.28 -9.37
N LEU A 4 -6.08 9.29 -9.17
CA LEU A 4 -5.88 9.91 -7.86
C LEU A 4 -7.04 10.85 -7.48
N PHE A 5 -7.70 11.44 -8.48
CA PHE A 5 -8.73 12.46 -8.28
C PHE A 5 -10.15 11.88 -8.38
N GLN A 6 -10.27 10.58 -8.67
CA GLN A 6 -11.54 9.88 -8.73
C GLN A 6 -11.74 9.04 -7.45
N PRO A 7 -12.69 9.41 -6.57
CA PRO A 7 -12.80 8.82 -5.23
C PRO A 7 -13.18 7.33 -5.20
N ASN A 8 -13.69 6.78 -6.31
CA ASN A 8 -14.11 5.38 -6.42
C ASN A 8 -13.28 4.58 -7.42
N GLU A 9 -12.18 5.14 -7.92
CA GLU A 9 -11.32 4.44 -8.88
C GLU A 9 -10.16 3.74 -8.16
N PHE A 10 -9.75 2.59 -8.68
CA PHE A 10 -8.57 1.91 -8.16
C PHE A 10 -7.31 2.70 -8.48
N LEU A 11 -6.44 2.85 -7.47
CA LEU A 11 -5.13 3.43 -7.67
C LEU A 11 -4.29 2.50 -8.54
N ASN A 12 -3.68 3.07 -9.57
CA ASN A 12 -2.78 2.31 -10.42
C ASN A 12 -1.39 2.17 -9.76
N ASP A 13 -0.65 1.18 -10.22
CA ASP A 13 0.71 0.92 -9.74
C ASP A 13 1.64 2.13 -9.86
N GLN A 14 1.46 2.95 -10.90
CA GLN A 14 2.31 4.14 -11.10
C GLN A 14 2.11 5.18 -9.99
N VAL A 15 0.87 5.45 -9.58
CA VAL A 15 0.54 6.38 -8.50
C VAL A 15 1.04 5.84 -7.17
N ILE A 16 0.82 4.54 -6.90
CA ILE A 16 1.30 3.89 -5.69
C ILE A 16 2.84 3.94 -5.61
N ASN A 17 3.53 3.67 -6.72
CA ASN A 17 4.99 3.69 -6.79
C ASN A 17 5.58 5.09 -6.66
N ALA A 18 4.93 6.09 -7.24
CA ALA A 18 5.30 7.48 -7.04
C ALA A 18 5.19 7.86 -5.55
N TYR A 19 4.10 7.47 -4.89
CA TYR A 19 3.91 7.73 -3.47
C TYR A 19 4.93 7.02 -2.58
N ILE A 20 5.22 5.74 -2.85
CA ILE A 20 6.28 4.99 -2.16
C ILE A 20 7.64 5.69 -2.34
N THR A 21 7.92 6.23 -3.53
CA THR A 21 9.14 6.98 -3.79
C THR A 21 9.21 8.28 -2.98
N LEU A 22 8.08 9.00 -2.84
CA LEU A 22 7.98 10.18 -1.97
C LEU A 22 8.24 9.82 -0.51
N LEU A 23 7.63 8.74 0.01
CA LEU A 23 7.88 8.28 1.38
C LEU A 23 9.34 7.90 1.60
N ARG A 24 9.99 7.31 0.59
CA ARG A 24 11.43 7.01 0.63
C ARG A 24 12.31 8.25 0.57
N ALA A 25 11.82 9.41 0.15
CA ALA A 25 12.58 10.65 0.22
C ALA A 25 12.55 11.26 1.63
N GLN A 26 11.60 10.85 2.48
CA GLN A 26 11.43 11.38 3.83
C GLN A 26 12.29 10.62 4.84
N ASP A 27 13.36 11.25 5.34
CA ASP A 27 14.33 10.60 6.23
C ASP A 27 13.73 10.18 7.58
N HIS A 28 12.80 10.97 8.11
CA HIS A 28 12.08 10.65 9.34
C HIS A 28 11.19 9.39 9.23
N LEU A 29 10.86 8.96 8.01
CA LEU A 29 10.10 7.73 7.77
C LEU A 29 10.99 6.50 7.61
N LYS A 30 12.29 6.69 7.30
CA LYS A 30 13.27 5.60 7.17
C LYS A 30 13.72 5.04 8.51
N LEU A 31 13.79 5.92 9.52
CA LEU A 31 14.30 5.64 10.85
C LEU A 31 13.16 5.78 11.85
N ARG A 32 12.41 4.69 12.06
CA ARG A 32 11.45 4.63 13.17
C ARG A 32 12.16 4.09 14.39
N ALA A 33 11.68 4.46 15.58
CA ALA A 33 12.25 4.02 16.85
C ALA A 33 12.36 2.49 17.00
N CYS A 34 11.60 1.73 16.19
CA CYS A 34 11.59 0.26 16.18
C CYS A 34 12.40 -0.38 15.03
N GLY A 35 13.24 0.39 14.30
CA GLY A 35 14.15 -0.15 13.28
C GLY A 35 14.09 0.53 11.92
N LYS A 36 14.77 -0.07 10.94
CA LYS A 36 14.89 0.44 9.56
C LYS A 36 13.75 -0.10 8.70
N VAL A 37 12.97 0.80 8.09
CA VAL A 37 11.88 0.43 7.19
C VAL A 37 12.39 0.38 5.74
N LEU A 38 12.14 -0.74 5.05
CA LEU A 38 12.44 -0.89 3.62
C LEU A 38 11.14 -0.85 2.81
N LEU A 39 10.87 0.30 2.19
CA LEU A 39 9.74 0.44 1.27
C LEU A 39 10.14 0.00 -0.14
N LYS A 40 9.39 -0.96 -0.68
CA LYS A 40 9.61 -1.55 -2.02
C LYS A 40 8.41 -1.22 -2.94
N ASN A 41 8.69 -1.11 -4.23
CA ASN A 41 7.71 -0.82 -5.29
C ASN A 41 6.76 -2.03 -5.51
N SER A 42 5.54 -1.78 -6.03
CA SER A 42 4.53 -2.79 -6.39
C SER A 42 5.08 -3.94 -7.24
N LEU A 43 5.99 -3.66 -8.18
CA LEU A 43 6.60 -4.67 -9.05
C LEU A 43 7.32 -5.76 -8.24
N ILE A 44 7.98 -5.40 -7.14
CA ILE A 44 8.71 -6.35 -6.31
C ILE A 44 7.73 -7.31 -5.60
N SER A 45 6.54 -6.81 -5.22
CA SER A 45 5.49 -7.69 -4.69
C SER A 45 5.05 -8.73 -5.71
N SER A 46 4.88 -8.34 -6.98
CA SER A 46 4.44 -9.25 -8.03
C SER A 46 5.48 -10.32 -8.33
N ILE A 47 6.76 -9.98 -8.27
CA ILE A 47 7.86 -10.95 -8.42
C ILE A 47 7.88 -11.93 -7.25
N LEU A 48 7.84 -11.42 -6.01
CA LEU A 48 7.87 -12.27 -4.82
C LEU A 48 6.69 -13.24 -4.74
N LYS A 49 5.48 -12.80 -5.11
CA LYS A 49 4.29 -13.67 -5.14
C LYS A 49 4.37 -14.77 -6.21
N ARG A 50 5.09 -14.52 -7.31
CA ARG A 50 5.28 -15.51 -8.38
C ARG A 50 6.31 -16.57 -8.02
N ASP A 51 7.29 -16.20 -7.20
CA ASP A 51 8.36 -17.10 -6.75
C ASP A 51 7.98 -17.86 -5.46
N ASP A 52 6.82 -17.54 -4.87
CA ASP A 52 6.28 -18.24 -3.70
C ASP A 52 5.78 -19.62 -4.13
N ASP A 53 6.34 -20.68 -3.55
CA ASP A 53 5.78 -22.04 -3.65
C ASP A 53 4.42 -22.00 -2.93
N ASP A 54 3.34 -22.55 -3.53
CA ASP A 54 1.89 -22.39 -3.16
C ASP A 54 1.51 -22.70 -1.68
N LYS A 55 2.48 -22.99 -0.83
CA LYS A 55 2.35 -23.48 0.55
C LYS A 55 2.28 -22.38 1.60
N ILE A 56 2.67 -21.12 1.31
CA ILE A 56 2.69 -20.05 2.31
C ILE A 56 1.51 -19.10 2.09
N LYS A 57 0.42 -19.34 2.83
CA LYS A 57 -0.70 -18.37 2.91
C LYS A 57 -0.26 -17.15 3.72
N ILE A 58 0.08 -16.06 3.04
CA ILE A 58 0.24 -14.75 3.69
C ILE A 58 -1.14 -14.33 4.20
N VAL A 59 -1.34 -14.35 5.53
CA VAL A 59 -2.53 -13.81 6.17
C VAL A 59 -2.56 -12.31 5.94
N ASP A 60 -3.62 -11.83 5.31
CA ASP A 60 -3.85 -10.39 5.14
C ASP A 60 -4.12 -9.77 6.51
N LEU A 61 -3.12 -9.07 7.05
CA LEU A 61 -3.12 -8.51 8.41
C LEU A 61 -4.00 -7.26 8.54
N TYR A 62 -4.53 -6.75 7.42
CA TYR A 62 -5.41 -5.60 7.41
C TYR A 62 -6.83 -6.03 7.09
N PRO A 63 -7.76 -6.02 8.05
CA PRO A 63 -9.17 -6.24 7.74
C PRO A 63 -9.63 -5.15 6.77
N THR A 64 -10.26 -5.55 5.67
CA THR A 64 -10.93 -4.61 4.77
C THR A 64 -12.03 -3.93 5.58
N HIS A 65 -11.87 -2.64 5.88
CA HIS A 65 -12.96 -1.85 6.45
C HIS A 65 -14.14 -1.91 5.48
N ASP A 66 -15.27 -2.38 6.01
CA ASP A 66 -16.51 -2.51 5.28
C ASP A 66 -16.93 -1.11 4.77
N LYS A 67 -17.19 -0.99 3.46
CA LYS A 67 -17.47 0.29 2.78
C LYS A 67 -18.74 0.99 3.30
N ASN A 68 -19.47 0.34 4.20
CA ASN A 68 -20.72 0.82 4.79
C ASN A 68 -20.51 1.74 5.99
N GLU A 69 -19.29 1.88 6.54
CA GLU A 69 -19.05 2.62 7.78
C GLU A 69 -18.78 4.13 7.58
N ILE A 70 -18.55 4.60 6.34
CA ILE A 70 -18.24 6.00 6.04
C ILE A 70 -19.51 6.89 5.97
N ARG A 71 -20.72 6.30 5.93
CA ARG A 71 -21.98 7.06 5.79
C ARG A 71 -22.48 7.76 7.06
N THR A 72 -21.82 7.59 8.20
CA THR A 72 -22.32 8.10 9.50
C THR A 72 -21.63 9.37 10.02
N ILE A 73 -20.68 9.97 9.30
CA ILE A 73 -19.94 11.16 9.77
C ILE A 73 -20.32 12.46 9.01
N GLU A 74 -21.47 12.48 8.34
CA GLU A 74 -22.08 13.75 7.89
C GLU A 74 -23.33 14.05 8.73
N LYS A 75 -23.13 14.74 9.86
CA LYS A 75 -24.21 15.49 10.51
C LYS A 75 -23.69 16.71 11.27
#